data_AF-A0A382WMZ8-F1
#
_entry.id   AF-A0A382WMZ8-F1
#
_cell.length_a   1.000
_cell.length_b   1.000
_cell.length_c   1.000
_cell.angle_alpha   90.00
_cell.angle_beta   90.00
_cell.angle_gamma   90.00
#
_symmetry.space_group_name_H-M   'P 1'
#
loop_
_entity.id
_entity.type
_entity.pdbx_description
1 polymer ?
#
loop_
_entity_poly.entity_id
_entity_poly.type
_entity_poly.pdbx_seq_one_letter_code
_entity_poly.pdbx_strand_id
1 'polypeptide(L)'
;MLHMELALKTRRNLMLSQKWKQGLVGSALLALLVVSNPMVNASGWMTEEEEIVMASMIVGPTKNDDNCSSCHALETEAWEATSHFATFKTRHRTDEAKEILANMGSKSMKRTGDCRQCHYTSELKNGKVRASF
;
A
#
# COMPACT_ATOMS: atom_id res chain seq x y z
N MET A 1 61.35 -30.05 -15.71
CA MET A 1 61.15 -28.62 -15.39
C MET A 1 60.04 -27.94 -16.20
N LEU A 2 59.77 -28.30 -17.47
CA LEU A 2 58.69 -27.69 -18.27
C LEU A 2 57.25 -27.97 -17.78
N HIS A 3 56.99 -29.13 -17.17
CA HIS A 3 55.63 -29.51 -16.75
C HIS A 3 55.09 -28.72 -15.53
N MET A 4 55.98 -28.13 -14.72
CA MET A 4 55.58 -27.40 -13.50
C MET A 4 55.22 -25.94 -13.78
N GLU A 5 55.89 -25.32 -14.76
CA GLU A 5 55.62 -23.96 -15.26
C GLU A 5 54.24 -23.86 -15.94
N LEU A 6 53.87 -24.88 -16.74
CA LEU A 6 52.56 -24.91 -17.40
C LEU A 6 51.43 -24.95 -16.37
N ALA A 7 51.54 -25.82 -15.37
CA ALA A 7 50.52 -26.00 -14.33
C ALA A 7 50.28 -24.75 -13.46
N LEU A 8 51.33 -23.98 -13.16
CA LEU A 8 51.21 -22.73 -12.41
C LEU A 8 50.57 -21.62 -13.25
N LYS A 9 50.87 -21.55 -14.55
CA LYS A 9 50.30 -20.55 -15.46
C LYS A 9 48.81 -20.81 -15.74
N THR A 10 48.40 -22.07 -15.82
CA THR A 10 46.98 -22.45 -15.98
C THR A 10 46.18 -22.17 -14.71
N ARG A 11 46.73 -22.42 -13.52
CA ARG A 11 46.07 -22.12 -12.24
C ARG A 11 45.89 -20.62 -12.00
N ARG A 12 46.88 -19.80 -12.36
CA ARG A 12 46.81 -18.34 -12.22
C ARG A 12 45.73 -17.71 -13.13
N ASN A 13 45.60 -18.21 -14.36
CA ASN A 13 44.58 -17.76 -15.31
C ASN A 13 43.16 -18.20 -14.92
N LEU A 14 43.01 -19.41 -14.34
CA LEU A 14 41.72 -19.88 -13.85
C LEU A 14 41.21 -19.00 -12.69
N MET A 15 42.09 -18.68 -11.72
CA MET A 15 41.74 -17.81 -10.58
C MET A 15 41.46 -16.36 -10.98
N LEU A 16 42.16 -15.78 -11.98
CA LEU A 16 41.83 -14.44 -12.47
C LEU A 16 40.49 -14.40 -13.22
N SER A 17 40.14 -15.43 -13.99
CA SER A 17 38.85 -15.50 -14.69
C SER A 17 37.66 -15.73 -13.76
N GLN A 18 37.88 -16.37 -12.62
CA GLN A 18 36.82 -16.68 -11.64
C GLN A 18 36.45 -15.46 -10.79
N LYS A 19 37.43 -14.57 -10.49
CA LYS A 19 37.21 -13.31 -9.76
C LYS A 19 36.33 -12.30 -10.53
N TRP A 20 36.36 -12.32 -11.86
CA TRP A 20 35.53 -11.42 -12.68
C TRP A 20 34.11 -11.94 -12.90
N LYS A 21 33.90 -13.26 -12.86
CA LYS A 21 32.56 -13.86 -13.00
C LYS A 21 31.74 -13.79 -11.70
N GLN A 22 32.39 -13.84 -10.54
CA GLN A 22 31.70 -13.76 -9.24
C GLN A 22 31.31 -12.32 -8.83
N GLY A 23 31.98 -11.29 -9.35
CA GLY A 23 31.63 -9.89 -9.08
C GLY A 23 30.39 -9.40 -9.84
N LEU A 24 30.20 -9.82 -11.09
CA LEU A 24 29.06 -9.36 -11.91
C LEU A 24 27.76 -10.11 -11.63
N VAL A 25 27.84 -11.43 -11.39
CA VAL A 25 26.64 -12.26 -11.19
C VAL A 25 26.07 -12.07 -9.78
N GLY A 26 26.92 -11.87 -8.77
CA GLY A 26 26.49 -11.60 -7.39
C GLY A 26 25.76 -10.27 -7.23
N SER A 27 26.23 -9.20 -7.88
CA SER A 27 25.59 -7.88 -7.82
C SER A 27 24.30 -7.79 -8.64
N ALA A 28 24.20 -8.48 -9.78
CA ALA A 28 22.96 -8.52 -10.57
C ALA A 28 21.84 -9.30 -9.86
N LEU A 29 22.16 -10.43 -9.21
CA LEU A 29 21.20 -11.20 -8.43
C LEU A 29 20.73 -10.45 -7.17
N LEU A 30 21.62 -9.71 -6.50
CA LEU A 30 21.24 -8.87 -5.36
C LEU A 30 20.34 -7.71 -5.80
N ALA A 31 20.63 -7.07 -6.93
CA ALA A 31 19.78 -6.01 -7.48
C ALA A 31 18.39 -6.51 -7.89
N LEU A 32 18.29 -7.72 -8.49
CA LEU A 32 17.01 -8.35 -8.82
C LEU A 32 16.19 -8.75 -7.59
N LEU A 33 16.84 -9.19 -6.50
CA LEU A 33 16.17 -9.49 -5.23
C LEU A 33 15.63 -8.23 -4.54
N VAL A 34 16.30 -7.08 -4.66
CA VAL A 34 15.82 -5.81 -4.09
C VAL A 34 14.62 -5.26 -4.87
N VAL A 35 14.60 -5.40 -6.21
CA VAL A 35 13.50 -4.89 -7.06
C VAL A 35 12.26 -5.78 -7.01
N SER A 36 12.40 -7.07 -6.69
CA SER A 36 11.28 -8.01 -6.56
C SER A 36 10.72 -8.15 -5.14
N ASN A 37 11.31 -7.45 -4.16
CA ASN A 37 10.82 -7.52 -2.79
C ASN A 37 9.61 -6.58 -2.63
N PRO A 38 8.38 -7.11 -2.45
CA PRO A 38 7.16 -6.28 -2.37
C PRO A 38 7.20 -5.29 -1.18
N MET A 39 8.11 -5.54 -0.22
CA MET A 39 8.35 -4.69 0.95
C MET A 39 8.96 -3.32 0.63
N VAL A 40 9.55 -3.12 -0.56
CA VAL A 40 10.17 -1.84 -0.96
C VAL A 40 9.14 -0.87 -1.56
N ASN A 41 7.98 -1.36 -2.02
CA ASN A 41 6.90 -0.56 -2.59
C ASN A 41 5.70 -0.38 -1.65
N ALA A 42 5.86 -0.65 -0.35
CA ALA A 42 4.84 -0.35 0.66
C ALA A 42 4.77 1.17 0.88
N SER A 43 4.25 1.91 -0.10
CA SER A 43 3.44 3.08 0.23
C SER A 43 2.35 2.52 1.15
N GLY A 44 2.15 3.05 2.34
CA GLY A 44 1.28 2.43 3.38
C GLY A 44 -0.21 2.36 3.02
N TRP A 45 -0.55 2.31 1.73
CA TRP A 45 -1.87 2.34 1.12
C TRP A 45 -2.19 0.95 0.59
N MET A 46 -3.42 0.54 0.78
CA MET A 46 -3.92 -0.72 0.23
C MET A 46 -4.07 -0.59 -1.29
N THR A 47 -3.80 -1.68 -2.00
CA THR A 47 -4.20 -1.84 -3.40
C THR A 47 -5.72 -1.80 -3.54
N GLU A 48 -6.22 -1.55 -4.75
CA GLU A 48 -7.67 -1.54 -5.00
C GLU A 48 -8.27 -2.93 -4.75
N GLU A 49 -7.53 -4.00 -5.05
CA GLU A 49 -7.93 -5.39 -4.80
C GLU A 49 -8.06 -5.68 -3.30
N GLU A 50 -7.07 -5.27 -2.50
CA GLU A 50 -7.12 -5.41 -1.04
C GLU A 50 -8.26 -4.59 -0.45
N GLU A 51 -8.51 -3.38 -0.97
CA GLU A 51 -9.60 -2.52 -0.51
C GLU A 51 -10.97 -3.13 -0.84
N ILE A 52 -11.13 -3.76 -2.01
CA ILE A 52 -12.34 -4.51 -2.37
C ILE A 52 -12.57 -5.67 -1.40
N VAL A 53 -11.51 -6.43 -1.07
CA VAL A 53 -11.62 -7.56 -0.13
C VAL A 53 -12.08 -7.07 1.25
N MET A 54 -11.45 -6.02 1.80
CA MET A 54 -11.87 -5.45 3.08
C MET A 54 -13.30 -4.89 3.02
N ALA A 55 -13.61 -4.09 2.00
CA ALA A 55 -14.94 -3.48 1.82
C ALA A 55 -16.05 -4.50 1.60
N SER A 56 -15.73 -5.73 1.16
CA SER A 56 -16.70 -6.83 1.03
C SER A 56 -17.09 -7.45 2.38
N MET A 57 -16.25 -7.32 3.39
CA MET A 57 -16.50 -7.81 4.75
C MET A 57 -17.15 -6.74 5.64
N ILE A 58 -17.06 -5.47 5.23
CA ILE A 58 -17.70 -4.36 5.91
C ILE A 58 -19.17 -4.37 5.54
N VAL A 59 -19.97 -4.90 6.47
CA VAL A 59 -21.43 -4.89 6.35
C VAL A 59 -22.02 -3.49 6.55
N GLY A 60 -21.24 -2.53 7.10
CA GLY A 60 -21.61 -1.14 7.37
C GLY A 60 -22.86 -0.97 8.24
N PRO A 61 -23.14 0.21 8.82
CA PRO A 61 -24.50 0.58 9.23
C PRO A 61 -25.41 0.81 8.02
N THR A 62 -25.57 -0.20 7.16
CA THR A 62 -26.23 -0.10 5.85
C THR A 62 -27.72 0.11 5.94
N LYS A 63 -28.19 1.34 6.24
CA LYS A 63 -29.58 1.80 6.04
C LYS A 63 -30.64 0.70 6.26
N ASN A 64 -30.49 -0.01 7.35
CA ASN A 64 -31.35 -1.05 7.85
C ASN A 64 -31.54 -0.74 9.33
N ASP A 65 -32.65 -1.23 9.87
CA ASP A 65 -33.01 -0.98 11.27
C ASP A 65 -31.97 -1.62 12.23
N ASP A 66 -31.18 -2.58 11.74
CA ASP A 66 -29.99 -3.18 12.37
C ASP A 66 -28.69 -2.53 11.87
N ASN A 67 -28.45 -1.31 12.33
CA ASN A 67 -27.18 -0.63 12.10
C ASN A 67 -26.39 -0.55 13.42
N CYS A 68 -25.07 -0.36 13.39
CA CYS A 68 -24.26 -0.38 14.61
C CYS A 68 -24.82 0.56 15.70
N SER A 69 -25.36 1.72 15.31
CA SER A 69 -25.91 2.71 16.25
C SER A 69 -27.25 2.33 16.87
N SER A 70 -28.05 1.45 16.24
CA SER A 70 -29.33 1.02 16.81
C SER A 70 -29.14 0.12 18.03
N CYS A 71 -28.06 -0.66 18.07
CA CYS A 71 -27.67 -1.50 19.21
C CYS A 71 -26.59 -0.87 20.11
N HIS A 72 -25.71 -0.02 19.56
CA HIS A 72 -24.56 0.58 20.26
C HIS A 72 -24.66 2.11 20.32
N ALA A 73 -25.74 2.61 20.93
CA ALA A 73 -26.03 4.04 21.00
C ALA A 73 -24.97 4.82 21.82
N LEU A 74 -24.50 4.27 22.94
CA LEU A 74 -23.52 4.95 23.81
C LEU A 74 -22.14 5.02 23.16
N GLU A 75 -21.70 3.95 22.49
CA GLU A 75 -20.44 3.96 21.72
C GLU A 75 -20.54 4.91 20.53
N THR A 76 -21.71 4.98 19.89
CA THR A 76 -21.96 5.94 18.81
C THR A 76 -21.85 7.37 19.33
N GLU A 77 -22.50 7.70 20.44
CA GLU A 77 -22.41 9.03 21.07
C GLU A 77 -20.96 9.39 21.41
N ALA A 78 -20.22 8.45 22.01
CA ALA A 78 -18.81 8.65 22.34
C ALA A 78 -17.95 8.86 21.07
N TRP A 79 -18.21 8.11 20.00
CA TRP A 79 -17.52 8.25 18.72
C TRP A 79 -17.82 9.59 18.04
N GLU A 80 -19.07 10.07 18.09
CA GLU A 80 -19.46 11.35 17.51
C GLU A 80 -18.77 12.55 18.18
N ALA A 81 -18.28 12.39 19.41
CA ALA A 81 -17.47 13.40 20.08
C ALA A 81 -15.99 13.42 19.63
N THR A 82 -15.54 12.47 18.79
CA THR A 82 -14.13 12.34 18.40
C THR A 82 -13.74 13.17 17.18
N SER A 83 -12.44 13.41 17.03
CA SER A 83 -11.87 14.02 15.83
C SER A 83 -12.10 13.17 14.57
N HIS A 84 -12.17 11.85 14.68
CA HIS A 84 -12.46 10.98 13.54
C HIS A 84 -13.83 11.33 12.95
N PHE A 85 -14.87 11.43 13.78
CA PHE A 85 -16.19 11.84 13.32
C PHE A 85 -16.20 13.25 12.73
N ALA A 86 -15.49 14.20 13.36
CA ALA A 86 -15.40 15.55 12.84
C ALA A 86 -14.79 15.57 11.42
N THR A 87 -13.69 14.84 11.20
CA THR A 87 -13.05 14.76 9.87
C THR A 87 -13.96 14.10 8.85
N PHE A 88 -14.63 13.00 9.20
CA PHE A 88 -15.62 12.35 8.37
C PHE A 88 -16.72 13.34 7.91
N LYS A 89 -17.28 14.13 8.84
CA LYS A 89 -18.38 15.05 8.59
C LYS A 89 -17.96 16.28 7.77
N THR A 90 -16.79 16.86 8.01
CA THR A 90 -16.47 18.22 7.49
C THR A 90 -15.21 18.32 6.64
N ARG A 91 -14.20 17.46 6.81
CA ARG A 91 -12.87 17.65 6.19
C ARG A 91 -12.94 17.82 4.67
N HIS A 92 -13.73 16.97 4.01
CA HIS A 92 -13.92 16.99 2.56
C HIS A 92 -14.58 18.24 1.96
N ARG A 93 -15.05 19.17 2.81
CA ARG A 93 -15.65 20.44 2.40
C ARG A 93 -14.72 21.64 2.61
N THR A 94 -13.62 21.46 3.35
CA THR A 94 -12.65 22.51 3.65
C THR A 94 -11.90 22.96 2.40
N ASP A 95 -11.50 24.23 2.35
CA ASP A 95 -10.77 24.77 1.19
C ASP A 95 -9.39 24.13 1.03
N GLU A 96 -8.73 23.85 2.16
CA GLU A 96 -7.47 23.09 2.18
C GLU A 96 -7.62 21.69 1.54
N ALA A 97 -8.71 20.96 1.83
CA ALA A 97 -8.95 19.68 1.18
C ALA A 97 -9.18 19.83 -0.33
N LYS A 98 -9.84 20.90 -0.78
CA LYS A 98 -10.04 21.19 -2.21
C LYS A 98 -8.70 21.51 -2.89
N GLU A 99 -7.84 22.27 -2.23
CA GLU A 99 -6.50 22.61 -2.73
C GLU A 99 -5.62 21.36 -2.89
N ILE A 100 -5.58 20.50 -1.85
CA ILE A 100 -4.85 19.23 -1.90
C ILE A 100 -5.37 18.36 -3.05
N LEU A 101 -6.70 18.19 -3.16
CA LEU A 101 -7.31 17.40 -4.23
C LEU A 101 -6.97 17.96 -5.62
N ALA A 102 -6.99 19.29 -5.79
CA ALA A 102 -6.63 19.93 -7.06
C ALA A 102 -5.18 19.62 -7.45
N ASN A 103 -4.26 19.70 -6.49
CA ASN A 103 -2.84 19.36 -6.70
C ASN A 103 -2.63 17.87 -7.00
N MET A 104 -3.48 17.00 -6.47
CA MET A 104 -3.47 15.55 -6.76
C MET A 104 -4.22 15.18 -8.04
N GLY A 105 -4.87 16.13 -8.74
CA GLY A 105 -5.69 15.85 -9.92
C GLY A 105 -7.01 15.12 -9.60
N SER A 106 -7.47 15.15 -8.35
CA SER A 106 -8.74 14.59 -7.91
C SER A 106 -9.79 15.66 -7.65
N LYS A 107 -11.05 15.24 -7.65
CA LYS A 107 -12.21 16.08 -7.33
C LYS A 107 -12.90 15.69 -6.03
N SER A 108 -12.52 14.57 -5.39
CA SER A 108 -13.25 14.07 -4.22
C SER A 108 -12.42 13.12 -3.37
N MET A 109 -12.30 13.46 -2.08
CA MET A 109 -11.73 12.56 -1.06
C MET A 109 -12.48 11.23 -0.97
N LYS A 110 -13.78 11.21 -1.27
CA LYS A 110 -14.61 9.98 -1.23
C LYS A 110 -14.32 9.03 -2.39
N ARG A 111 -13.71 9.52 -3.47
CA ARG A 111 -13.45 8.75 -4.70
C ARG A 111 -11.97 8.39 -4.87
N THR A 112 -11.06 9.16 -4.30
CA THR A 112 -9.62 8.88 -4.29
C THR A 112 -9.25 7.93 -3.17
N GLY A 113 -8.56 6.82 -3.49
CA GLY A 113 -8.10 5.83 -2.51
C GLY A 113 -7.25 6.47 -1.40
N ASP A 114 -6.29 7.31 -1.79
CA ASP A 114 -5.36 8.03 -0.88
C ASP A 114 -6.07 8.89 0.19
N CYS A 115 -7.31 9.27 -0.03
CA CYS A 115 -8.08 10.00 1.00
C CYS A 115 -9.11 9.08 1.65
N ARG A 116 -9.70 8.19 0.85
CA ARG A 116 -10.80 7.32 1.26
C ARG A 116 -10.35 6.32 2.33
N GLN A 117 -9.22 5.66 2.13
CA GLN A 117 -8.77 4.53 2.95
C GLN A 117 -8.53 4.88 4.43
N CYS A 118 -8.30 6.16 4.75
CA CYS A 118 -8.06 6.62 6.12
C CYS A 118 -9.21 7.46 6.71
N HIS A 119 -9.94 8.22 5.88
CA HIS A 119 -10.96 9.16 6.38
C HIS A 119 -12.40 8.63 6.33
N TYR A 120 -12.60 7.44 5.75
CA TYR A 120 -13.90 6.83 5.58
C TYR A 120 -13.79 5.33 5.77
N THR A 121 -14.86 4.72 6.25
CA THR A 121 -15.02 3.27 6.08
C THR A 121 -15.36 2.99 4.62
N SER A 122 -14.76 1.96 4.02
CA SER A 122 -15.07 1.57 2.63
C SER A 122 -16.15 0.48 2.60
N GLU A 123 -17.18 0.66 1.76
CA GLU A 123 -18.20 -0.36 1.47
C GLU A 123 -18.13 -0.79 0.00
N LEU A 124 -18.45 -2.06 -0.28
CA LEU A 124 -18.57 -2.54 -1.64
C LEU A 124 -20.02 -2.39 -2.14
N LYS A 125 -20.24 -1.48 -3.08
CA LYS A 125 -21.57 -1.24 -3.67
C LYS A 125 -21.55 -1.31 -5.19
N ASN A 126 -22.34 -2.22 -5.76
CA ASN A 126 -22.39 -2.50 -7.19
C ASN A 126 -20.99 -2.78 -7.78
N GLY A 127 -20.21 -3.62 -7.09
CA GLY A 127 -18.84 -3.99 -7.49
C GLY A 127 -17.83 -2.84 -7.47
N LYS A 128 -18.14 -1.73 -6.79
CA LYS A 128 -17.23 -0.58 -6.67
C LYS A 128 -17.09 -0.19 -5.22
N VAL A 129 -15.86 0.10 -4.80
CA VAL A 129 -15.60 0.64 -3.47
C VAL A 129 -16.19 2.04 -3.36
N ARG A 130 -16.90 2.29 -2.26
CA ARG A 130 -17.48 3.59 -1.93
C ARG A 130 -17.17 3.97 -0.51
N ALA A 131 -16.94 5.26 -0.29
CA ALA A 131 -16.90 5.80 1.06
C ALA A 131 -18.27 5.64 1.72
N SER A 132 -18.27 4.93 2.83
CA SER A 132 -19.34 4.78 3.80
C SER A 132 -19.07 5.67 5.03
N PHE A 133 -19.93 5.58 6.03
CA PHE A 133 -19.77 6.20 7.36
C PHE A 133 -18.44 5.81 8.01
#